data_AF-A0A7S4FCL7-F1
#
_entry.id   AF-A0A7S4FCL7-F1
#
_cell.length_a   1.000
_cell.length_b   1.000
_cell.length_c   1.000
_cell.angle_alpha   90.00
_cell.angle_beta   90.00
_cell.angle_gamma   90.00
#
_symmetry.space_group_name_H-M   'P 1'
#
loop_
_entity.id
_entity.type
_entity.pdbx_description
1 polymer ?
#
loop_
_entity_poly.entity_id
_entity_poly.type
_entity_poly.pdbx_seq_one_letter_code
_entity_poly.pdbx_strand_id
1 'polypeptide(L)'
;MSCFAQKRQPSSNEFACTAKAAASFRPPRTTTIDHHMRRLNEQIGIDFLSDMLDDDFVSHYLVAFSQTELSNENVLFLVAVRSYEKKLNENIAGALQLANCIFEDHLQPGSPLEIGVTPKQRHYIEDFLFKWNASGKDMPPRPPKGLFASPYRSVYRTVAFDIIPRFRLSIHCKELSKLHLSRTLTFERCRDLLLPAFSEYEREIVDFWLSTNRFETEYTALASGWPTSSTVEIAVGVLKTHYETIGKLISAEQLAQLQRKSVEAPLDLFKVPMLAALNALCAPYETFLHSPSSASFLAFLNVSLIIRQAPAPFPCKDPTGYTAGW
;
A
#
# COMPACT_ATOMS: atom_id res chain seq x y z
N MET A 1 68.19 35.36 9.08
CA MET A 1 67.48 36.31 8.20
C MET A 1 65.98 36.05 8.36
N SER A 2 65.30 36.97 9.03
CA SER A 2 63.93 36.83 9.54
C SER A 2 62.95 37.47 8.56
N CYS A 3 62.08 36.67 7.94
CA CYS A 3 60.95 37.17 7.15
C CYS A 3 59.71 37.28 8.06
N PHE A 4 59.35 38.52 8.40
CA PHE A 4 58.11 38.86 9.09
C PHE A 4 56.93 38.76 8.10
N ALA A 5 55.96 37.89 8.39
CA ALA A 5 54.67 37.86 7.71
C ALA A 5 53.68 38.75 8.47
N GLN A 6 53.31 39.88 7.85
CA GLN A 6 52.32 40.82 8.32
C GLN A 6 50.90 40.25 8.13
N LYS A 7 50.20 39.97 9.23
CA LYS A 7 48.75 39.67 9.22
C LYS A 7 47.96 40.93 8.83
N ARG A 8 47.26 40.90 7.70
CA ARG A 8 46.22 41.90 7.37
C ARG A 8 44.93 41.57 8.12
N GLN A 9 44.44 42.50 8.95
CA GLN A 9 43.08 42.47 9.47
C GLN A 9 42.11 42.98 8.40
N PRO A 10 40.97 42.30 8.14
CA PRO A 10 39.93 42.85 7.30
C PRO A 10 39.12 43.93 8.03
N SER A 11 38.88 45.04 7.34
CA SER A 11 38.13 46.21 7.78
C SER A 11 36.64 45.91 7.97
N SER A 12 36.09 46.40 9.08
CA SER A 12 34.74 46.18 9.59
C SER A 12 33.59 46.87 8.83
N ASN A 13 33.69 47.07 7.51
CA ASN A 13 32.69 47.82 6.73
C ASN A 13 32.10 47.10 5.50
N GLU A 14 32.31 45.79 5.33
CA GLU A 14 31.72 45.02 4.22
C GLU A 14 30.50 44.14 4.60
N PHE A 15 29.97 44.27 5.81
CA PHE A 15 28.81 43.47 6.28
C PHE A 15 27.44 44.16 6.18
N ALA A 16 27.34 45.30 5.50
CA ALA A 16 26.10 46.09 5.45
C ALA A 16 25.34 46.07 4.10
N CYS A 17 25.73 45.22 3.14
CA CYS A 17 25.09 45.22 1.80
C CYS A 17 24.52 43.88 1.32
N THR A 18 24.37 42.88 2.19
CA THR A 18 23.69 41.60 1.87
C THR A 18 22.44 41.32 2.70
N ALA A 19 22.09 42.18 3.67
CA ALA A 19 20.92 41.98 4.53
C ALA A 19 19.58 42.53 3.95
N LYS A 20 19.59 43.20 2.78
CA LYS A 20 18.37 43.71 2.12
C LYS A 20 17.82 42.84 0.99
N ALA A 21 18.48 41.71 0.66
CA ALA A 21 17.99 40.76 -0.34
C ALA A 21 17.20 39.57 0.25
N ALA A 22 17.19 39.41 1.57
CA ALA A 22 16.52 38.28 2.25
C ALA A 22 15.04 38.54 2.61
N ALA A 23 14.49 39.72 2.31
CA ALA A 23 13.13 40.12 2.70
C ALA A 23 12.07 40.01 1.58
N SER A 24 12.35 39.27 0.50
CA SER A 24 11.38 39.06 -0.59
C SER A 24 11.35 37.62 -1.10
N PHE A 25 11.73 36.65 -0.26
CA PHE A 25 11.42 35.25 -0.54
C PHE A 25 9.98 34.99 -0.10
N ARG A 26 9.01 35.40 -0.93
CA ARG A 26 7.66 34.83 -0.81
C ARG A 26 7.82 33.33 -1.09
N PRO A 27 7.40 32.44 -0.18
CA PRO A 27 7.33 31.02 -0.53
C PRO A 27 6.50 30.91 -1.81
N PRO A 28 6.92 30.08 -2.79
CA PRO A 28 6.15 29.90 -4.00
C PRO A 28 4.72 29.57 -3.59
N ARG A 29 3.75 30.31 -4.16
CA ARG A 29 2.32 30.01 -3.97
C ARG A 29 2.18 28.51 -4.16
N THR A 30 1.75 27.80 -3.11
CA THR A 30 1.32 26.39 -3.19
C THR A 30 0.50 26.28 -4.46
N THR A 31 1.03 25.52 -5.40
CA THR A 31 0.47 25.48 -6.74
C THR A 31 -0.96 24.93 -6.65
N THR A 32 -1.85 25.30 -7.55
CA THR A 32 -3.19 24.71 -7.63
C THR A 32 -3.14 23.17 -7.65
N ILE A 33 -2.02 22.62 -8.13
CA ILE A 33 -1.66 21.20 -8.10
C ILE A 33 -1.51 20.70 -6.66
N ASP A 34 -0.75 21.38 -5.78
CA ASP A 34 -0.59 20.96 -4.37
C ASP A 34 -1.91 20.92 -3.61
N HIS A 35 -2.81 21.87 -3.87
CA HIS A 35 -4.14 21.88 -3.24
C HIS A 35 -5.04 20.77 -3.79
N HIS A 36 -4.98 20.48 -5.09
CA HIS A 36 -5.73 19.38 -5.70
C HIS A 36 -5.21 18.01 -5.22
N MET A 37 -3.89 17.87 -5.13
CA MET A 37 -3.21 16.68 -4.62
C MET A 37 -3.54 16.42 -3.15
N ARG A 38 -3.54 17.46 -2.30
CA ARG A 38 -3.93 17.33 -0.90
C ARG A 38 -5.38 16.88 -0.77
N ARG A 39 -6.30 17.43 -1.58
CA ARG A 39 -7.71 16.99 -1.61
C ARG A 39 -7.89 15.55 -2.11
N LEU A 40 -7.09 15.09 -3.08
CA LEU A 40 -7.14 13.71 -3.56
C LEU A 40 -6.60 12.74 -2.51
N ASN A 41 -5.50 13.08 -1.83
CA ASN A 41 -4.97 12.28 -0.73
C ASN A 41 -5.94 12.25 0.47
N GLU A 42 -6.54 13.40 0.83
CA GLU A 42 -7.60 13.48 1.85
C GLU A 42 -8.86 12.69 1.46
N GLN A 43 -9.16 12.57 0.16
CA GLN A 43 -10.33 11.84 -0.34
C GLN A 43 -10.15 10.33 -0.40
N ILE A 44 -8.92 9.85 -0.62
CA ILE A 44 -8.61 8.40 -0.67
C ILE A 44 -8.10 7.91 0.70
N GLY A 45 -7.56 8.81 1.53
CA GLY A 45 -6.96 8.47 2.82
C GLY A 45 -5.57 7.82 2.71
N ILE A 46 -4.90 7.97 1.57
CA ILE A 46 -3.63 7.31 1.28
C ILE A 46 -2.52 8.33 1.10
N ASP A 47 -1.71 8.46 2.14
CA ASP A 47 -0.62 9.44 2.19
C ASP A 47 0.71 8.86 1.68
N PHE A 48 0.90 7.55 1.80
CA PHE A 48 2.18 6.87 1.53
C PHE A 48 2.05 5.73 0.52
N LEU A 49 3.10 5.51 -0.27
CA LEU A 49 3.21 4.37 -1.19
C LEU A 49 3.10 3.03 -0.45
N SER A 50 3.47 2.95 0.84
CA SER A 50 3.23 1.74 1.64
C SER A 50 1.75 1.40 1.72
N ASP A 51 0.91 2.39 1.99
CA ASP A 51 -0.52 2.19 2.19
C ASP A 51 -1.19 1.82 0.85
N MET A 52 -0.72 2.40 -0.26
CA MET A 52 -1.15 2.01 -1.62
C MET A 52 -0.84 0.56 -1.98
N LEU A 53 0.26 0.02 -1.44
CA LEU A 53 0.69 -1.35 -1.72
C LEU A 53 0.01 -2.37 -0.79
N ASP A 54 -0.49 -1.92 0.37
CA ASP A 54 -1.21 -2.76 1.33
C ASP A 54 -2.73 -2.79 1.04
N ASP A 55 -3.24 -1.90 0.20
CA ASP A 55 -4.60 -1.92 -0.35
C ASP A 55 -4.63 -2.58 -1.74
N ASP A 56 -5.29 -3.73 -1.85
CA ASP A 56 -5.30 -4.56 -3.06
C ASP A 56 -5.92 -3.78 -4.23
N PHE A 57 -7.03 -3.08 -4.02
CA PHE A 57 -7.75 -2.34 -5.06
C PHE A 57 -6.93 -1.15 -5.59
N VAL A 58 -6.25 -0.43 -4.69
CA VAL A 58 -5.36 0.68 -5.06
C VAL A 58 -4.15 0.17 -5.83
N SER A 59 -3.57 -0.95 -5.37
CA SER A 59 -2.42 -1.57 -6.04
C SER A 59 -2.75 -1.97 -7.49
N HIS A 60 -3.98 -2.46 -7.75
CA HIS A 60 -4.44 -2.79 -9.09
C HIS A 60 -4.48 -1.55 -10.00
N TYR A 61 -4.93 -0.40 -9.49
CA TYR A 61 -4.89 0.86 -10.25
C TYR A 61 -3.48 1.33 -10.52
N LEU A 62 -2.57 1.19 -9.55
CA LEU A 62 -1.18 1.57 -9.71
C LEU A 62 -0.49 0.70 -10.77
N VAL A 63 -0.76 -0.61 -10.76
CA VAL A 63 -0.27 -1.55 -11.77
C VAL A 63 -0.83 -1.19 -13.15
N ALA A 64 -2.16 -1.04 -13.29
CA ALA A 64 -2.79 -0.69 -14.56
C ALA A 64 -2.22 0.60 -15.14
N PHE A 65 -2.04 1.64 -14.32
CA PHE A 65 -1.38 2.86 -14.74
C PHE A 65 0.05 2.62 -15.24
N SER A 66 0.88 1.92 -14.45
CA SER A 66 2.27 1.65 -14.83
C SER A 66 2.40 0.79 -16.10
N GLN A 67 1.42 -0.08 -16.38
CA GLN A 67 1.35 -0.84 -17.63
C GLN A 67 1.08 0.06 -18.83
N THR A 68 0.21 1.07 -18.69
CA THR A 68 -0.01 2.06 -19.77
C THR A 68 1.22 2.89 -20.07
N GLU A 69 2.14 3.00 -19.11
CA GLU A 69 3.42 3.71 -19.26
C GLU A 69 4.59 2.78 -19.56
N LEU A 70 4.36 1.47 -19.76
CA LEU A 70 5.39 0.47 -19.99
C LEU A 70 6.52 0.50 -18.94
N SER A 71 6.16 0.75 -17.67
CA SER A 71 7.09 0.88 -16.53
C SER A 71 6.57 0.12 -15.28
N ASN A 72 5.88 -0.99 -15.51
CA ASN A 72 5.21 -1.77 -14.47
C ASN A 72 6.13 -2.72 -13.71
N GLU A 73 7.34 -3.01 -14.18
CA GLU A 73 8.29 -3.93 -13.56
C GLU A 73 8.60 -3.54 -12.11
N ASN A 74 8.77 -2.24 -11.86
CA ASN A 74 9.06 -1.70 -10.53
C ASN A 74 7.85 -1.83 -9.58
N VAL A 75 6.64 -1.53 -10.07
CA VAL A 75 5.41 -1.64 -9.26
C VAL A 75 5.10 -3.10 -8.95
N LEU A 76 5.16 -3.97 -9.96
CA LEU A 76 4.93 -5.41 -9.81
C LEU A 76 5.91 -6.02 -8.81
N PHE A 77 7.19 -5.66 -8.86
CA PHE A 77 8.17 -6.13 -7.88
C PHE A 77 7.79 -5.74 -6.44
N LEU A 78 7.35 -4.49 -6.19
CA LEU A 78 6.94 -4.07 -4.84
C LEU A 78 5.72 -4.85 -4.33
N VAL A 79 4.73 -5.07 -5.19
CA VAL A 79 3.53 -5.88 -4.89
C VAL A 79 3.93 -7.35 -4.61
N ALA A 80 4.86 -7.89 -5.39
CA ALA A 80 5.39 -9.25 -5.23
C ALA A 80 6.04 -9.43 -3.86
N VAL A 81 6.92 -8.49 -3.47
CA VAL A 81 7.62 -8.53 -2.19
C VAL A 81 6.64 -8.43 -1.01
N ARG A 82 5.61 -7.58 -1.10
CA ARG A 82 4.56 -7.51 -0.06
C ARG A 82 3.77 -8.81 0.06
N SER A 83 3.41 -9.41 -1.07
CA SER A 83 2.77 -10.73 -1.11
C SER A 83 3.65 -11.81 -0.49
N TYR A 84 4.95 -11.79 -0.78
CA TYR A 84 5.94 -12.68 -0.16
C TYR A 84 6.01 -12.50 1.37
N GLU A 85 6.07 -11.26 1.86
CA GLU A 85 6.12 -10.97 3.30
C GLU A 85 4.86 -11.44 4.04
N LYS A 86 3.68 -11.25 3.43
CA LYS A 86 2.42 -11.80 3.94
C LYS A 86 2.48 -13.32 3.99
N LYS A 87 2.88 -13.96 2.89
CA LYS A 87 2.95 -15.43 2.78
C LYS A 87 3.96 -16.04 3.74
N LEU A 88 5.05 -15.34 4.05
CA LEU A 88 6.07 -15.79 5.00
C LEU A 88 5.53 -16.01 6.42
N ASN A 89 4.45 -15.33 6.80
CA ASN A 89 3.78 -15.52 8.09
C ASN A 89 2.72 -16.63 8.06
N GLU A 90 2.17 -16.94 6.88
CA GLU A 90 1.09 -17.92 6.70
C GLU A 90 1.62 -19.32 6.35
N ASN A 91 2.54 -19.40 5.37
CA ASN A 91 2.99 -20.64 4.76
C ASN A 91 4.41 -20.46 4.15
N ILE A 92 5.41 -21.03 4.83
CA ILE A 92 6.82 -20.96 4.42
C ILE A 92 7.05 -21.53 3.01
N ALA A 93 6.38 -22.63 2.64
CA ALA A 93 6.54 -23.24 1.32
C ALA A 93 5.99 -22.34 0.21
N GLY A 94 4.83 -21.71 0.45
CA GLY A 94 4.28 -20.71 -0.46
C GLY A 94 5.15 -19.47 -0.57
N ALA A 95 5.79 -19.05 0.52
CA ALA A 95 6.74 -17.94 0.50
C ALA A 95 7.99 -18.27 -0.31
N LEU A 96 8.52 -19.49 -0.22
CA LEU A 96 9.64 -19.94 -1.06
C LEU A 96 9.27 -19.93 -2.54
N GLN A 97 8.10 -20.45 -2.90
CA GLN A 97 7.60 -20.42 -4.27
C GLN A 97 7.53 -18.97 -4.80
N LEU A 98 6.92 -18.05 -4.04
CA LEU A 98 6.88 -16.64 -4.40
C LEU A 98 8.28 -16.02 -4.51
N ALA A 99 9.21 -16.37 -3.63
CA ALA A 99 10.58 -15.84 -3.68
C ALA A 99 11.34 -16.29 -4.94
N ASN A 100 11.15 -17.54 -5.36
CA ASN A 100 11.68 -18.05 -6.63
C ASN A 100 11.06 -17.29 -7.82
N CYS A 101 9.73 -17.14 -7.84
CA CYS A 101 9.03 -16.31 -8.83
C CYS A 101 9.58 -14.88 -8.91
N ILE A 102 9.75 -14.20 -7.77
CA ILE A 102 10.31 -12.85 -7.72
C ILE A 102 11.72 -12.82 -8.31
N PHE A 103 12.54 -13.83 -8.03
CA PHE A 103 13.88 -13.90 -8.58
C PHE A 103 13.87 -14.08 -10.10
N GLU A 104 13.13 -15.07 -10.61
CA GLU A 104 13.02 -15.34 -12.05
C GLU A 104 12.43 -14.14 -12.82
N ASP A 105 11.35 -13.55 -12.31
CA ASP A 105 10.63 -12.48 -13.02
C ASP A 105 11.31 -11.11 -12.87
N HIS A 106 11.93 -10.80 -11.74
CA HIS A 106 12.41 -9.43 -11.48
C HIS A 106 13.92 -9.30 -11.33
N LEU A 107 14.62 -10.34 -10.91
CA LEU A 107 16.05 -10.23 -10.59
C LEU A 107 16.94 -10.93 -11.61
N GLN A 108 16.43 -11.92 -12.34
CA GLN A 108 17.18 -12.68 -13.32
C GLN A 108 17.53 -11.82 -14.55
N PRO A 109 18.80 -11.83 -15.01
CA PRO A 109 19.20 -11.11 -16.22
C PRO A 109 18.40 -11.56 -17.44
N GLY A 110 17.87 -10.59 -18.20
CA GLY A 110 17.11 -10.85 -19.41
C GLY A 110 15.63 -11.19 -19.17
N SER A 111 15.15 -11.11 -17.93
CA SER A 111 13.72 -11.19 -17.66
C SER A 111 12.98 -9.99 -18.28
N PRO A 112 11.76 -10.18 -18.84
CA PRO A 112 10.94 -9.08 -19.33
C PRO A 112 10.55 -8.05 -18.25
N LEU A 113 10.62 -8.42 -16.97
CA LEU A 113 10.33 -7.53 -15.83
C LEU A 113 11.58 -7.29 -14.96
N GLU A 114 12.77 -7.41 -15.54
CA GLU A 114 14.04 -7.17 -14.84
C GLU A 114 14.09 -5.75 -14.25
N ILE A 115 14.31 -5.66 -12.93
CA ILE A 115 14.53 -4.40 -12.22
C ILE A 115 16.02 -4.07 -12.10
N GLY A 116 16.32 -2.77 -11.97
CA GLY A 116 17.69 -2.30 -11.76
C GLY A 116 18.24 -2.64 -10.36
N VAL A 117 18.94 -3.77 -10.24
CA VAL A 117 19.64 -4.21 -9.01
C VAL A 117 21.13 -4.41 -9.24
N THR A 118 21.92 -4.30 -8.17
CA THR A 118 23.37 -4.54 -8.24
C THR A 118 23.68 -6.04 -8.34
N PRO A 119 24.77 -6.45 -9.01
CA PRO A 119 25.17 -7.85 -9.08
C PRO A 119 25.33 -8.51 -7.70
N LYS A 120 25.81 -7.74 -6.71
CA LYS A 120 25.96 -8.20 -5.32
C LYS A 120 24.62 -8.54 -4.67
N GLN A 121 23.58 -7.72 -4.87
CA GLN A 121 22.24 -7.98 -4.32
C GLN A 121 21.62 -9.22 -4.97
N ARG A 122 21.75 -9.33 -6.30
CA ARG A 122 21.25 -10.48 -7.07
C ARG A 122 21.90 -11.78 -6.59
N HIS A 123 23.23 -11.83 -6.55
CA HIS A 123 23.97 -13.02 -6.14
C HIS A 123 23.66 -13.43 -4.69
N TYR A 124 23.50 -12.47 -3.78
CA TYR A 124 23.08 -12.77 -2.40
C TYR A 124 21.71 -13.47 -2.33
N ILE A 125 20.73 -13.01 -3.12
CA ILE A 125 19.40 -13.62 -3.15
C ILE A 125 19.45 -14.97 -3.84
N GLU A 126 20.17 -15.09 -4.96
CA GLU A 126 20.38 -16.34 -5.71
C GLU A 126 20.98 -17.44 -4.82
N ASP A 127 22.11 -17.14 -4.16
CA ASP A 127 22.79 -18.07 -3.24
C ASP A 127 21.86 -18.51 -2.11
N PHE A 128 21.05 -17.59 -1.60
CA PHE A 128 20.10 -17.89 -0.54
C PHE A 128 18.99 -18.83 -1.03
N LEU A 129 18.36 -18.52 -2.17
CA LEU A 129 17.32 -19.36 -2.76
C LEU A 129 17.85 -20.74 -3.15
N PHE A 130 19.08 -20.82 -3.69
CA PHE A 130 19.74 -22.09 -3.99
C PHE A 130 19.86 -22.97 -2.74
N LYS A 131 20.40 -22.42 -1.63
CA LYS A 131 20.53 -23.13 -0.35
C LYS A 131 19.16 -23.50 0.24
N TRP A 132 18.18 -22.61 0.10
CA TRP A 132 16.84 -22.82 0.61
C TRP A 132 16.13 -23.97 -0.12
N ASN A 133 16.22 -24.01 -1.45
CA ASN A 133 15.71 -25.10 -2.28
C ASN A 133 16.45 -26.44 -2.00
N ALA A 134 17.76 -26.39 -1.75
CA ALA A 134 18.57 -27.57 -1.45
C ALA A 134 18.34 -28.17 -0.05
N SER A 135 17.71 -27.45 0.87
CA SER A 135 17.52 -27.89 2.27
C SER A 135 16.51 -29.04 2.44
N GLY A 136 15.81 -29.46 1.38
CA GLY A 136 14.91 -30.62 1.43
C GLY A 136 13.66 -30.42 2.30
N LYS A 137 12.91 -31.50 2.54
CA LYS A 137 11.63 -31.52 3.29
C LYS A 137 11.78 -31.33 4.81
N ASP A 138 13.00 -31.37 5.32
CA ASP A 138 13.26 -31.08 6.73
C ASP A 138 13.19 -29.57 6.92
N MET A 139 12.12 -29.12 7.59
CA MET A 139 11.72 -27.72 7.84
C MET A 139 12.80 -26.70 7.41
N PRO A 140 12.70 -26.16 6.19
CA PRO A 140 13.78 -25.34 5.67
C PRO A 140 13.95 -24.10 6.57
N PRO A 141 15.19 -23.63 6.76
CA PRO A 141 15.46 -22.52 7.67
C PRO A 141 14.62 -21.32 7.27
N ARG A 142 13.96 -20.70 8.27
CA ARG A 142 13.14 -19.50 8.03
C ARG A 142 14.04 -18.46 7.35
N PRO A 143 13.61 -17.86 6.23
CA PRO A 143 14.44 -16.91 5.51
C PRO A 143 14.79 -15.71 6.40
N PRO A 144 15.94 -15.08 6.14
CA PRO A 144 16.30 -13.86 6.84
C PRO A 144 15.20 -12.82 6.60
N LYS A 145 14.75 -12.19 7.70
CA LYS A 145 13.82 -11.08 7.62
C LYS A 145 14.40 -10.04 6.66
N GLY A 146 13.61 -9.66 5.65
CA GLY A 146 14.04 -8.68 4.65
C GLY A 146 15.01 -9.22 3.59
N LEU A 147 14.86 -10.47 3.13
CA LEU A 147 15.60 -11.02 1.98
C LEU A 147 15.66 -10.04 0.80
N PHE A 148 14.53 -9.39 0.48
CA PHE A 148 14.41 -8.42 -0.61
C PHE A 148 14.54 -6.95 -0.16
N ALA A 149 14.88 -6.66 1.10
CA ALA A 149 14.81 -5.31 1.65
C ALA A 149 15.68 -4.29 0.90
N SER A 150 16.86 -4.71 0.44
CA SER A 150 17.79 -3.82 -0.27
C SER A 150 17.31 -3.47 -1.68
N PRO A 151 16.97 -4.45 -2.56
CA PRO A 151 16.26 -4.17 -3.81
C PRO A 151 14.95 -3.38 -3.61
N TYR A 152 14.13 -3.78 -2.63
CA TYR A 152 12.85 -3.12 -2.30
C TYR A 152 13.04 -1.64 -2.04
N ARG A 153 14.03 -1.26 -1.22
CA ARG A 153 14.31 0.16 -0.92
C ARG A 153 14.70 0.97 -2.15
N SER A 154 15.45 0.36 -3.07
CA SER A 154 15.87 1.02 -4.31
C SER A 154 14.67 1.28 -5.22
N VAL A 155 13.89 0.22 -5.48
CA VAL A 155 12.70 0.28 -6.33
C VAL A 155 11.62 1.18 -5.72
N TYR A 156 11.40 1.09 -4.41
CA TYR A 156 10.45 1.93 -3.69
C TYR A 156 10.73 3.42 -3.92
N ARG A 157 12.01 3.82 -3.90
CA ARG A 157 12.40 5.20 -4.17
C ARG A 157 12.04 5.59 -5.61
N THR A 158 12.34 4.75 -6.59
CA THR A 158 11.97 5.00 -8.00
C THR A 158 10.46 5.18 -8.16
N VAL A 159 9.66 4.24 -7.63
CA VAL A 159 8.19 4.31 -7.73
C VAL A 159 7.66 5.56 -7.00
N ALA A 160 8.15 5.85 -5.79
CA ALA A 160 7.67 6.97 -4.99
C ALA A 160 7.96 8.35 -5.61
N PHE A 161 9.11 8.52 -6.26
CA PHE A 161 9.55 9.82 -6.79
C PHE A 161 9.26 10.02 -8.28
N ASP A 162 9.02 8.96 -9.04
CA ASP A 162 8.74 9.04 -10.48
C ASP A 162 7.31 8.61 -10.82
N ILE A 163 6.92 7.40 -10.45
CA ILE A 163 5.62 6.83 -10.85
C ILE A 163 4.46 7.47 -10.07
N ILE A 164 4.57 7.62 -8.74
CA ILE A 164 3.46 8.14 -7.91
C ILE A 164 3.04 9.58 -8.28
N PRO A 165 3.95 10.54 -8.50
CA PRO A 165 3.55 11.87 -8.95
C PRO A 165 2.75 11.85 -10.26
N ARG A 166 3.15 11.00 -11.22
CA ARG A 166 2.46 10.84 -12.51
C ARG A 166 1.12 10.11 -12.35
N PHE A 167 1.09 9.04 -11.55
CA PHE A 167 -0.13 8.30 -11.22
C PHE A 167 -1.20 9.23 -10.66
N ARG A 168 -0.84 10.09 -9.71
CA ARG A 168 -1.77 11.02 -9.05
C ARG A 168 -2.43 12.01 -10.02
N LEU A 169 -1.78 12.34 -11.14
CA LEU A 169 -2.33 13.21 -12.19
C LEU A 169 -3.13 12.44 -13.27
N SER A 170 -3.01 11.11 -13.29
CA SER A 170 -3.59 10.26 -14.31
C SER A 170 -5.11 10.10 -14.19
N ILE A 171 -5.73 9.61 -15.27
CA ILE A 171 -7.14 9.20 -15.27
C ILE A 171 -7.40 8.05 -14.29
N HIS A 172 -6.43 7.16 -14.07
CA HIS A 172 -6.50 6.03 -13.14
C HIS A 172 -6.72 6.49 -11.70
N CYS A 173 -5.94 7.47 -11.23
CA CYS A 173 -6.12 8.02 -9.88
C CYS A 173 -7.46 8.76 -9.74
N LYS A 174 -7.89 9.50 -10.76
CA LYS A 174 -9.21 10.17 -10.76
C LYS A 174 -10.35 9.17 -10.67
N GLU A 175 -10.26 8.07 -11.39
CA GLU A 175 -11.24 6.98 -11.31
C GLU A 175 -11.21 6.29 -9.96
N LEU A 176 -10.02 5.89 -9.47
CA LEU A 176 -9.81 5.32 -8.15
C LEU A 176 -10.45 6.19 -7.06
N SER A 177 -10.24 7.50 -7.11
CA SER A 177 -10.79 8.43 -6.11
C SER A 177 -12.32 8.42 -6.01
N LYS A 178 -13.01 7.95 -7.06
CA LYS A 178 -14.47 7.80 -7.11
C LYS A 178 -14.92 6.37 -6.78
N LEU A 179 -14.16 5.37 -7.23
CA LEU A 179 -14.51 3.96 -7.11
C LEU A 179 -13.97 3.28 -5.86
N HIS A 180 -13.07 3.89 -5.10
CA HIS A 180 -12.50 3.26 -3.90
C HIS A 180 -13.61 2.82 -2.92
N LEU A 181 -13.53 1.57 -2.45
CA LEU A 181 -14.57 0.98 -1.58
C LEU A 181 -14.80 1.80 -0.31
N SER A 182 -13.72 2.25 0.35
CA SER A 182 -13.86 3.08 1.55
C SER A 182 -14.67 4.35 1.33
N ARG A 183 -14.66 4.89 0.10
CA ARG A 183 -15.46 6.06 -0.26
C ARG A 183 -16.87 5.65 -0.64
N THR A 184 -17.02 4.69 -1.55
CA THR A 184 -18.33 4.31 -2.08
C THR A 184 -19.25 3.75 -0.97
N LEU A 185 -18.70 3.01 -0.01
CA LEU A 185 -19.44 2.50 1.14
C LEU A 185 -19.97 3.60 2.07
N THR A 186 -19.45 4.84 2.03
CA THR A 186 -20.02 5.94 2.84
C THR A 186 -21.36 6.44 2.29
N PHE A 187 -21.64 6.25 1.01
CA PHE A 187 -22.86 6.72 0.37
C PHE A 187 -23.94 5.64 0.39
N GLU A 188 -25.10 5.96 0.98
CA GLU A 188 -26.24 5.03 1.09
C GLU A 188 -26.67 4.48 -0.26
N ARG A 189 -26.86 5.34 -1.24
CA ARG A 189 -27.23 4.93 -2.60
C ARG A 189 -26.21 3.98 -3.26
N CYS A 190 -24.91 4.14 -2.97
CA CYS A 190 -23.89 3.22 -3.46
C CYS A 190 -24.02 1.85 -2.78
N ARG A 191 -24.29 1.82 -1.46
CA ARG A 191 -24.54 0.58 -0.73
C ARG A 191 -25.77 -0.14 -1.27
N ASP A 192 -26.89 0.57 -1.49
CA ASP A 192 -28.12 -0.03 -2.00
C ASP A 192 -27.93 -0.74 -3.35
N LEU A 193 -27.06 -0.20 -4.20
CA LEU A 193 -26.73 -0.78 -5.50
C LEU A 193 -25.71 -1.93 -5.39
N LEU A 194 -24.84 -1.91 -4.39
CA LEU A 194 -23.73 -2.85 -4.22
C LEU A 194 -24.11 -4.09 -3.39
N LEU A 195 -24.77 -3.89 -2.24
CA LEU A 195 -25.09 -4.95 -1.28
C LEU A 195 -25.88 -6.15 -1.85
N PRO A 196 -26.77 -5.98 -2.85
CA PRO A 196 -27.44 -7.12 -3.48
C PRO A 196 -26.50 -8.06 -4.23
N ALA A 197 -25.33 -7.57 -4.69
CA ALA A 197 -24.33 -8.38 -5.37
C ALA A 197 -23.42 -9.16 -4.41
N PHE A 198 -23.43 -8.79 -3.12
CA PHE A 198 -22.58 -9.41 -2.12
C PHE A 198 -23.23 -10.65 -1.48
N SER A 199 -22.39 -11.60 -1.10
CA SER A 199 -22.78 -12.75 -0.27
C SER A 199 -23.17 -12.31 1.14
N GLU A 200 -23.77 -13.20 1.94
CA GLU A 200 -24.10 -12.91 3.33
C GLU A 200 -22.85 -12.52 4.13
N TYR A 201 -21.77 -13.28 3.98
CA TYR A 201 -20.50 -12.99 4.63
C TYR A 201 -19.90 -11.65 4.17
N GLU A 202 -19.95 -11.33 2.88
CA GLU A 202 -19.48 -10.03 2.38
C GLU A 202 -20.30 -8.86 2.93
N ARG A 203 -21.61 -9.04 3.14
CA ARG A 203 -22.46 -8.05 3.82
C ARG A 203 -22.06 -7.87 5.28
N GLU A 204 -21.73 -8.94 6.00
CA GLU A 204 -21.19 -8.85 7.37
C GLU A 204 -19.88 -8.05 7.42
N ILE A 205 -19.00 -8.21 6.42
CA ILE A 205 -17.77 -7.42 6.31
C ILE A 205 -18.09 -5.94 6.09
N VAL A 206 -19.07 -5.62 5.25
CA VAL A 206 -19.52 -4.24 5.04
C VAL A 206 -20.10 -3.65 6.33
N ASP A 207 -20.93 -4.41 7.07
CA ASP A 207 -21.50 -3.95 8.34
C ASP A 207 -20.41 -3.69 9.39
N PHE A 208 -19.39 -4.54 9.45
CA PHE A 208 -18.19 -4.31 10.26
C PHE A 208 -17.47 -3.01 9.83
N TRP A 209 -17.23 -2.82 8.53
CA TRP A 209 -16.57 -1.63 8.01
C TRP A 209 -17.37 -0.35 8.32
N LEU A 210 -18.70 -0.37 8.19
CA LEU A 210 -19.55 0.78 8.52
C LEU A 210 -19.51 1.10 10.02
N SER A 211 -19.52 0.07 10.87
CA SER A 211 -19.47 0.22 12.32
C SER A 211 -18.15 0.85 12.78
N THR A 212 -17.03 0.42 12.18
CA THR A 212 -15.70 0.99 12.45
C THR A 212 -15.51 2.39 11.87
N ASN A 213 -15.98 2.64 10.65
CA ASN A 213 -15.96 3.99 10.06
C ASN A 213 -16.79 4.99 10.89
N ARG A 214 -17.91 4.55 11.49
CA ARG A 214 -18.68 5.36 12.44
C ARG A 214 -17.86 5.69 13.69
N PHE A 215 -17.17 4.70 14.26
CA PHE A 215 -16.24 4.93 15.38
C PHE A 215 -15.19 5.99 15.03
N GLU A 216 -14.50 5.86 13.89
CA GLU A 216 -13.49 6.83 13.46
C GLU A 216 -14.07 8.23 13.24
N THR A 217 -15.27 8.31 12.64
CA THR A 217 -15.97 9.59 12.41
C THR A 217 -16.33 10.27 13.73
N GLU A 218 -16.87 9.52 14.70
CA GLU A 218 -17.20 10.06 16.02
C GLU A 218 -15.94 10.45 16.80
N TYR A 219 -14.86 9.68 16.68
CA TYR A 219 -13.58 9.97 17.32
C TYR A 219 -12.93 11.25 16.76
N THR A 220 -12.90 11.41 15.44
CA THR A 220 -12.30 12.57 14.77
C THR A 220 -13.10 13.85 14.97
N ALA A 221 -14.39 13.75 15.30
CA ALA A 221 -15.22 14.89 15.69
C ALA A 221 -14.90 15.42 17.11
N LEU A 222 -14.13 14.68 17.92
CA LEU A 222 -13.77 15.10 19.27
C LEU A 222 -12.74 16.23 19.24
N ALA A 223 -13.12 17.39 19.78
CA ALA A 223 -12.21 18.53 19.92
C ALA A 223 -10.99 18.23 20.80
N SER A 224 -11.10 17.26 21.71
CA SER A 224 -10.02 16.85 22.62
C SER A 224 -8.90 16.06 21.93
N GLY A 225 -9.20 15.34 20.84
CA GLY A 225 -8.31 14.33 20.27
C GLY A 225 -8.05 13.13 21.20
N TRP A 226 -8.83 12.99 22.28
CA TRP A 226 -8.71 11.92 23.27
C TRP A 226 -10.01 11.11 23.34
N PRO A 227 -9.96 9.80 23.64
CA PRO A 227 -11.15 8.97 23.75
C PRO A 227 -12.07 9.47 24.88
N THR A 228 -13.37 9.45 24.62
CA THR A 228 -14.42 9.60 25.62
C THR A 228 -14.99 8.23 26.02
N SER A 229 -15.74 8.15 27.12
CA SER A 229 -16.46 6.93 27.51
C SER A 229 -17.37 6.42 26.38
N SER A 230 -18.03 7.33 25.66
CA SER A 230 -18.88 6.99 24.51
C SER A 230 -18.09 6.31 23.39
N THR A 231 -16.92 6.85 23.01
CA THR A 231 -16.08 6.23 21.97
C THR A 231 -15.51 4.88 22.41
N VAL A 232 -15.19 4.71 23.69
CA VAL A 232 -14.76 3.42 24.25
C VAL A 232 -15.90 2.40 24.19
N GLU A 233 -17.11 2.79 24.58
CA GLU A 233 -18.31 1.94 24.49
C GLU A 233 -18.59 1.50 23.06
N ILE A 234 -18.46 2.42 22.09
CA ILE A 234 -18.59 2.09 20.67
C ILE A 234 -17.50 1.10 20.24
N ALA A 235 -16.23 1.37 20.54
CA ALA A 235 -15.13 0.47 20.16
C ALA A 235 -15.33 -0.95 20.71
N VAL A 236 -15.69 -1.07 21.99
CA VAL A 236 -16.00 -2.36 22.63
C VAL A 236 -17.24 -3.00 22.00
N GLY A 237 -18.27 -2.21 21.68
CA GLY A 237 -19.47 -2.66 20.99
C GLY A 237 -19.17 -3.25 19.61
N VAL A 238 -18.39 -2.54 18.78
CA VAL A 238 -17.94 -3.01 17.47
C VAL A 238 -17.21 -4.34 17.59
N LEU A 239 -16.25 -4.43 18.52
CA LEU A 239 -15.45 -5.64 18.72
C LEU A 239 -16.31 -6.83 19.17
N LYS A 240 -17.31 -6.61 20.03
CA LYS A 240 -18.22 -7.68 20.48
C LYS A 240 -19.12 -8.15 19.36
N THR A 241 -19.74 -7.24 18.62
CA THR A 241 -20.68 -7.57 17.54
C THR A 241 -19.98 -8.28 16.39
N HIS A 242 -18.78 -7.84 16.02
CA HIS A 242 -18.08 -8.31 14.83
C HIS A 242 -16.90 -9.23 15.13
N TYR A 243 -16.83 -9.81 16.33
CA TYR A 243 -15.66 -10.58 16.79
C TYR A 243 -15.27 -11.71 15.83
N GLU A 244 -16.25 -12.48 15.38
CA GLU A 244 -16.04 -13.60 14.46
C GLU A 244 -15.58 -13.14 13.07
N THR A 245 -16.20 -12.09 12.54
CA THR A 245 -15.82 -11.47 11.25
C THR A 245 -14.39 -10.97 11.30
N ILE A 246 -14.01 -10.24 12.36
CA ILE A 246 -12.64 -9.77 12.55
C ILE A 246 -11.66 -10.94 12.64
N GLY A 247 -12.01 -12.01 13.37
CA GLY A 247 -11.17 -13.20 13.49
C GLY A 247 -10.92 -13.95 12.18
N LYS A 248 -11.78 -13.76 11.17
CA LYS A 248 -11.56 -14.26 9.80
C LYS A 248 -10.70 -13.32 8.95
N LEU A 249 -10.65 -12.03 9.27
CA LEU A 249 -9.94 -11.00 8.50
C LEU A 249 -8.47 -10.82 8.92
N ILE A 250 -8.15 -11.01 10.19
CA ILE A 250 -6.81 -10.78 10.74
C ILE A 250 -6.28 -11.98 11.54
N SER A 251 -4.98 -12.02 11.80
CA SER A 251 -4.38 -13.10 12.58
C SER A 251 -4.84 -13.11 14.04
N ALA A 252 -4.78 -14.27 14.70
CA ALA A 252 -5.14 -14.41 16.11
C ALA A 252 -4.30 -13.51 17.03
N GLU A 253 -3.03 -13.27 16.69
CA GLU A 253 -2.17 -12.34 17.44
C GLU A 253 -2.69 -10.90 17.33
N GLN A 254 -3.03 -10.44 16.13
CA GLN A 254 -3.58 -9.11 15.90
C GLN A 254 -4.95 -8.94 16.59
N LEU A 255 -5.80 -9.98 16.56
CA LEU A 255 -7.09 -9.95 17.28
C LEU A 255 -6.90 -9.83 18.79
N ALA A 256 -5.94 -10.58 19.37
CA ALA A 256 -5.63 -10.47 20.80
C ALA A 256 -5.07 -9.08 21.16
N GLN A 257 -4.25 -8.47 20.30
CA GLN A 257 -3.78 -7.10 20.49
C GLN A 257 -4.93 -6.08 20.39
N LEU A 258 -5.84 -6.25 19.42
CA LEU A 258 -7.03 -5.42 19.26
C LEU A 258 -7.92 -5.47 20.51
N GLN A 259 -8.16 -6.65 21.06
CA GLN A 259 -8.90 -6.84 22.31
C GLN A 259 -8.28 -6.06 23.46
N ARG A 260 -6.95 -6.15 23.65
CA ARG A 260 -6.25 -5.44 24.73
C ARG A 260 -6.36 -3.93 24.59
N LYS A 261 -6.26 -3.40 23.36
CA LYS A 261 -6.32 -1.96 23.08
C LYS A 261 -7.74 -1.38 23.06
N SER A 262 -8.77 -2.22 22.98
CA SER A 262 -10.16 -1.76 22.87
C SER A 262 -10.62 -0.88 24.04
N VAL A 263 -10.04 -1.07 25.23
CA VAL A 263 -10.35 -0.27 26.44
C VAL A 263 -9.77 1.14 26.35
N GLU A 264 -8.63 1.30 25.68
CA GLU A 264 -7.99 2.59 25.44
C GLU A 264 -8.61 3.32 24.24
N ALA A 265 -9.23 2.57 23.32
CA ALA A 265 -9.86 3.04 22.10
C ALA A 265 -9.01 4.09 21.34
N PRO A 266 -7.75 3.81 20.99
CA PRO A 266 -6.97 4.74 20.18
C PRO A 266 -7.62 4.94 18.80
N LEU A 267 -7.39 6.10 18.17
CA LEU A 267 -7.96 6.42 16.85
C LEU A 267 -7.66 5.36 15.79
N ASP A 268 -6.45 4.79 15.81
CA ASP A 268 -5.99 3.79 14.84
C ASP A 268 -6.37 2.34 15.21
N LEU A 269 -7.23 2.14 16.22
CA LEU A 269 -7.60 0.83 16.75
C LEU A 269 -8.02 -0.15 15.64
N PHE A 270 -8.86 0.30 14.72
CA PHE A 270 -9.42 -0.53 13.66
C PHE A 270 -8.73 -0.39 12.31
N LYS A 271 -7.63 0.37 12.20
CA LYS A 271 -6.95 0.63 10.91
C LYS A 271 -6.58 -0.66 10.16
N VAL A 272 -5.96 -1.61 10.87
CA VAL A 272 -5.55 -2.91 10.29
C VAL A 272 -6.74 -3.77 9.87
N PRO A 273 -7.73 -4.06 10.74
CA PRO A 273 -8.88 -4.88 10.33
C PRO A 273 -9.78 -4.18 9.31
N MET A 274 -9.87 -2.83 9.28
CA MET A 274 -10.59 -2.11 8.24
C MET A 274 -9.94 -2.28 6.86
N LEU A 275 -8.62 -2.18 6.77
CA LEU A 275 -7.91 -2.45 5.52
C LEU A 275 -8.09 -3.91 5.09
N ALA A 276 -8.01 -4.85 6.03
CA ALA A 276 -8.28 -6.26 5.75
C ALA A 276 -9.71 -6.50 5.24
N ALA A 277 -10.70 -5.80 5.78
CA ALA A 277 -12.08 -5.83 5.30
C ALA A 277 -12.20 -5.32 3.85
N LEU A 278 -11.56 -4.20 3.52
CA LEU A 278 -11.56 -3.66 2.15
C LEU A 278 -10.89 -4.63 1.16
N ASN A 279 -9.76 -5.22 1.53
CA ASN A 279 -9.07 -6.21 0.70
C ASN A 279 -9.89 -7.49 0.51
N ALA A 280 -10.59 -7.96 1.55
CA ALA A 280 -11.50 -9.10 1.45
C ALA A 280 -12.67 -8.83 0.49
N LEU A 281 -13.14 -7.59 0.41
CA LEU A 281 -14.17 -7.15 -0.52
C LEU A 281 -13.66 -6.83 -1.93
N CYS A 282 -12.35 -6.77 -2.15
CA CYS A 282 -11.77 -6.35 -3.43
C CYS A 282 -12.22 -7.25 -4.58
N ALA A 283 -12.05 -8.57 -4.48
CA ALA A 283 -12.42 -9.51 -5.53
C ALA A 283 -13.92 -9.52 -5.89
N PRO A 284 -14.87 -9.63 -4.93
CA PRO A 284 -16.29 -9.55 -5.25
C PRO A 284 -16.68 -8.16 -5.78
N TYR A 285 -16.05 -7.09 -5.29
CA TYR A 285 -16.28 -5.75 -5.81
C TYR A 285 -15.83 -5.57 -7.26
N GLU A 286 -14.65 -6.09 -7.62
CA GLU A 286 -14.18 -6.08 -9.01
C GLU A 286 -15.10 -6.91 -9.92
N THR A 287 -15.53 -8.07 -9.46
CA THR A 287 -16.50 -8.90 -10.17
C THR A 287 -17.80 -8.13 -10.42
N PHE A 288 -18.30 -7.43 -9.41
CA PHE A 288 -19.44 -6.54 -9.54
C PHE A 288 -19.19 -5.43 -10.57
N LEU A 289 -18.07 -4.71 -10.50
CA LEU A 289 -17.75 -3.60 -11.40
C LEU A 289 -17.75 -4.03 -12.88
N HIS A 290 -17.33 -5.26 -13.18
CA HIS A 290 -17.34 -5.82 -14.54
C HIS A 290 -18.67 -6.50 -14.93
N SER A 291 -19.64 -6.58 -14.02
CA SER A 291 -20.96 -7.13 -14.30
C SER A 291 -21.90 -6.11 -14.95
N PRO A 292 -22.94 -6.55 -15.70
CA PRO A 292 -23.98 -5.65 -16.22
C PRO A 292 -24.70 -4.85 -15.11
N SER A 293 -24.79 -5.42 -13.90
CA SER A 293 -25.46 -4.82 -12.75
C SER A 293 -24.76 -3.55 -12.24
N SER A 294 -23.48 -3.34 -12.56
CA SER A 294 -22.75 -2.12 -12.15
C SER A 294 -23.12 -0.89 -12.97
N ALA A 295 -23.85 -1.03 -14.09
CA ALA A 295 -24.11 0.10 -14.99
C ALA A 295 -24.77 1.29 -14.27
N SER A 296 -25.77 1.05 -13.41
CA SER A 296 -26.42 2.10 -12.63
C SER A 296 -25.50 2.70 -11.56
N PHE A 297 -24.62 1.90 -10.99
CA PHE A 297 -23.63 2.34 -10.00
C PHE A 297 -22.55 3.23 -10.65
N LEU A 298 -22.00 2.81 -11.78
CA LEU A 298 -21.00 3.58 -12.54
C LEU A 298 -21.59 4.88 -13.10
N ALA A 299 -22.84 4.84 -13.59
CA ALA A 299 -23.56 6.02 -14.04
C ALA A 299 -23.77 7.03 -12.90
N PHE A 300 -24.15 6.55 -11.70
CA PHE A 300 -24.30 7.40 -10.52
C PHE A 300 -22.99 8.10 -10.13
N LEU A 301 -21.86 7.40 -10.20
CA LEU A 301 -20.54 7.95 -9.90
C LEU A 301 -19.94 8.78 -11.05
N ASN A 302 -20.59 8.80 -12.22
CA ASN A 302 -20.10 9.42 -13.45
C ASN A 302 -18.67 8.92 -13.75
N VAL A 303 -18.53 7.60 -13.85
CA VAL A 303 -17.27 6.89 -14.14
C VAL A 303 -17.43 6.03 -15.38
N SER A 304 -16.45 6.09 -16.27
CA SER A 304 -16.25 5.11 -17.34
C SER A 304 -15.10 4.21 -16.94
N LEU A 305 -15.41 2.94 -16.63
CA LEU A 305 -14.46 2.00 -16.04
C LEU A 305 -13.27 1.76 -16.98
N ILE A 306 -12.06 2.04 -16.50
CA ILE A 306 -10.83 1.59 -17.17
C ILE A 306 -10.74 0.06 -17.00
N ILE A 307 -10.46 -0.64 -18.10
CA ILE A 307 -10.19 -2.09 -18.03
C ILE A 307 -8.88 -2.27 -17.26
N ARG A 308 -8.98 -2.90 -16.09
CA ARG A 308 -7.84 -3.23 -15.25
C ARG A 308 -7.57 -4.71 -15.42
N GLN A 309 -6.31 -5.05 -15.68
CA GLN A 309 -5.87 -6.42 -15.46
C GLN A 309 -5.49 -6.49 -13.98
N ALA A 310 -6.13 -7.40 -13.24
CA ALA A 310 -5.59 -7.80 -11.95
C ALA A 310 -4.12 -8.21 -12.18
N PRO A 311 -3.17 -7.82 -11.32
CA PRO A 311 -1.82 -8.34 -11.38
C PRO A 311 -1.96 -9.85 -11.42
N ALA A 312 -1.50 -10.46 -12.52
CA ALA A 312 -1.60 -11.90 -12.67
C ALA A 312 -0.96 -12.52 -11.41
N PRO A 313 -1.59 -13.51 -10.77
CA PRO A 313 -0.89 -14.26 -9.75
C PRO A 313 0.42 -14.72 -10.41
N PHE A 314 1.56 -14.34 -9.82
CA PHE A 314 2.88 -14.60 -10.39
C PHE A 314 2.88 -16.02 -10.92
N PRO A 315 3.00 -16.23 -12.25
CA PRO A 315 2.86 -17.54 -12.84
C PRO A 315 4.10 -18.33 -12.44
N CYS A 316 4.09 -18.88 -11.23
CA CYS A 316 5.12 -19.79 -10.82
C CYS A 316 4.94 -21.03 -11.68
N LYS A 317 5.88 -21.20 -12.61
CA LYS A 317 6.05 -22.45 -13.33
C LYS A 317 6.04 -23.55 -12.28
N ASP A 318 5.19 -24.55 -12.47
CA ASP A 318 5.15 -25.69 -11.56
C ASP A 318 6.58 -26.23 -11.39
N PRO A 319 7.09 -26.36 -10.15
CA PRO A 319 8.46 -26.82 -9.92
C PRO A 319 8.71 -28.25 -10.44
N THR A 320 7.66 -28.98 -10.82
CA THR A 320 7.74 -30.31 -11.44
C THR A 320 8.30 -30.30 -12.86
N GLY A 321 8.51 -29.13 -13.48
CA GLY A 321 9.12 -29.02 -14.81
C GLY A 321 10.65 -29.11 -14.84
N TYR A 322 11.34 -28.99 -13.69
CA TYR A 322 12.78 -29.18 -13.62
C TYR A 322 13.12 -30.67 -13.46
N THR A 323 12.96 -31.44 -14.53
CA THR A 323 13.73 -32.69 -14.66
C THR A 323 15.20 -32.33 -14.64
N ALA A 324 15.93 -32.85 -13.65
CA ALA A 324 17.37 -32.69 -13.47
C ALA A 324 18.11 -32.82 -14.80
N GLY A 325 18.54 -31.67 -15.32
CA GLY A 325 19.41 -31.52 -16.47
C GLY A 325 20.50 -30.51 -16.13
N TRP A 326 21.16 -30.74 -15.00
CA TRP A 326 22.45 -30.16 -14.61
C TRP A 326 23.28 -31.28 -14.00
#